data_AF-A0A7X4YDP3-F1
#
_entry.id   AF-A0A7X4YDP3-F1
#
_cell.length_a   1.000
_cell.length_b   1.000
_cell.length_c   1.000
_cell.angle_alpha   90.00
_cell.angle_beta   90.00
_cell.angle_gamma   90.00
#
_symmetry.space_group_name_H-M   'P 1'
#
loop_
_entity.id
_entity.type
_entity.pdbx_description
1 polymer ?
#
loop_
_entity_poly.entity_id
_entity_poly.type
_entity_poly.pdbx_seq_one_letter_code
_entity_poly.pdbx_strand_id
1 'polypeptide(L)'
;MTLMHCERGANEEAIQVLCRGVTNGFLSPVCEAILGGRVEVVGEAEVLLPWPCCGHRTLTELYDSVVRTGYDICNHCRWEDDGIVSDSVHGSVNKAAMSQYRERIREESNYFYREKWS
;
A
#
# COMPACT_ATOMS: atom_id res chain seq x y z
N MET A 1 -38.51 -2.82 18.08
CA MET A 1 -38.00 -2.32 16.79
C MET A 1 -36.65 -1.68 17.08
N THR A 2 -35.59 -2.49 17.05
CA THR A 2 -34.23 -2.08 17.42
C THR A 2 -33.43 -1.82 16.15
N LEU A 3 -32.74 -0.68 16.14
CA LEU A 3 -32.04 -0.05 15.02
C LEU A 3 -30.97 -0.98 14.39
N MET A 4 -31.16 -1.36 13.12
CA MET A 4 -30.19 -2.02 12.23
C MET A 4 -29.55 -1.02 11.23
N HIS A 5 -29.32 0.22 11.68
CA HIS A 5 -28.80 1.29 10.82
C HIS A 5 -27.35 1.73 11.12
N CYS A 6 -26.68 1.13 12.12
CA CYS A 6 -25.32 1.56 12.51
C CYS A 6 -24.18 0.71 11.93
N GLU A 7 -24.42 -0.54 11.53
CA GLU A 7 -23.33 -1.45 11.10
C GLU A 7 -22.92 -1.28 9.63
N ARG A 8 -23.81 -0.78 8.77
CA ARG A 8 -23.51 -0.58 7.33
C ARG A 8 -22.49 0.53 7.09
N GLY A 9 -22.60 1.66 7.80
CA GLY A 9 -21.70 2.80 7.62
C GLY A 9 -20.26 2.52 8.05
N ALA A 10 -20.06 1.82 9.16
CA ALA A 10 -18.72 1.46 9.65
C ALA A 10 -17.98 0.51 8.69
N ASN A 11 -18.72 -0.40 8.04
CA ASN A 11 -18.14 -1.33 7.07
C ASN A 11 -17.73 -0.63 5.76
N GLU A 12 -18.50 0.35 5.31
CA GLU A 12 -18.17 1.13 4.10
C GLU A 12 -16.90 1.97 4.29
N GLU A 13 -16.76 2.65 5.43
CA GLU A 13 -15.53 3.39 5.76
C GLU A 13 -14.32 2.47 5.86
N ALA A 14 -14.45 1.31 6.52
CA ALA A 14 -13.37 0.34 6.63
C ALA A 14 -12.93 -0.20 5.26
N ILE A 15 -13.88 -0.46 4.37
CA ILE A 15 -13.59 -0.88 2.99
C ILE A 15 -12.85 0.21 2.24
N GLN A 16 -13.27 1.47 2.35
CA GLN A 16 -12.58 2.59 1.69
C GLN A 16 -11.11 2.70 2.14
N VAL A 17 -10.84 2.56 3.44
CA VAL A 17 -9.46 2.57 3.97
C VAL A 17 -8.65 1.38 3.45
N LEU A 18 -9.23 0.18 3.45
CA LEU A 18 -8.54 -1.05 3.04
C LEU A 18 -8.27 -1.13 1.53
N CYS A 19 -9.17 -0.56 0.73
CA CYS A 19 -9.14 -0.55 -0.73
C CYS A 19 -8.50 0.72 -1.32
N ARG A 20 -8.02 1.64 -0.48
CA ARG A 20 -7.36 2.86 -0.92
C ARG A 20 -6.16 2.57 -1.81
N GLY A 21 -6.10 3.20 -2.99
CA GLY A 21 -5.07 3.02 -4.01
C GLY A 21 -4.93 1.59 -4.57
N VAL A 22 -5.86 0.68 -4.28
CA VAL A 22 -5.77 -0.71 -4.76
C VAL A 22 -6.07 -0.75 -6.25
N THR A 23 -5.27 -1.51 -7.00
CA THR A 23 -5.39 -1.56 -8.45
C THR A 23 -6.47 -2.54 -8.92
N ASN A 24 -7.09 -2.24 -10.05
CA ASN A 24 -8.00 -3.17 -10.73
C ASN A 24 -7.33 -4.51 -11.07
N GLY A 25 -6.03 -4.47 -11.42
CA GLY A 25 -5.23 -5.66 -11.69
C GLY A 25 -5.11 -6.59 -10.49
N PHE A 26 -5.03 -6.03 -9.28
CA PHE A 26 -5.05 -6.80 -8.04
C PHE A 26 -6.45 -7.29 -7.66
N LEU A 27 -7.49 -6.46 -7.84
CA LEU A 27 -8.86 -6.83 -7.47
C LEU A 27 -9.42 -7.95 -8.35
N SER A 28 -9.02 -8.02 -9.62
CA SER A 28 -9.48 -9.05 -10.56
C SER A 28 -9.26 -10.47 -10.02
N PRO A 29 -8.03 -10.95 -9.73
CA PRO A 29 -7.82 -12.29 -9.18
C PRO A 29 -8.45 -12.51 -7.79
N VAL A 30 -8.58 -11.45 -6.97
CA VAL A 30 -9.31 -11.54 -5.69
C VAL A 30 -10.79 -11.85 -5.93
N CYS A 31 -11.44 -11.11 -6.83
CA CYS A 31 -12.83 -11.34 -7.19
C CYS A 31 -13.03 -12.70 -7.87
N GLU A 32 -12.10 -13.13 -8.73
CA GLU A 32 -12.13 -14.47 -9.34
C GLU A 32 -12.14 -15.58 -8.29
N ALA A 33 -11.27 -15.47 -7.28
CA ALA A 33 -11.19 -16.45 -6.19
C ALA A 33 -12.48 -16.51 -5.35
N ILE A 34 -13.15 -15.37 -5.16
CA ILE A 34 -14.39 -15.28 -4.37
C ILE A 34 -15.60 -15.78 -5.18
N LEU A 35 -15.69 -15.39 -6.45
CA LEU A 35 -16.88 -15.63 -7.29
C LEU A 35 -16.81 -16.96 -8.06
N GLY A 36 -15.64 -17.58 -8.16
CA GLY A 36 -15.46 -18.89 -8.79
C GLY A 36 -15.50 -18.87 -10.32
N GLY A 37 -15.15 -17.75 -10.94
CA GLY A 37 -15.14 -17.57 -12.40
C GLY A 37 -14.16 -16.49 -12.82
N ARG A 38 -13.93 -16.32 -14.13
CA ARG A 38 -13.10 -15.22 -14.63
C ARG A 38 -13.79 -13.88 -14.42
N VAL A 39 -13.05 -12.90 -13.93
CA VAL A 39 -13.54 -11.58 -13.54
C VAL A 39 -12.52 -10.54 -13.96
N GLU A 40 -12.98 -9.52 -14.65
CA GLU A 40 -12.21 -8.31 -14.94
C GLU A 40 -12.82 -7.17 -14.13
N VAL A 41 -12.00 -6.53 -13.31
CA VAL A 41 -12.39 -5.31 -12.60
C VAL A 41 -12.02 -4.12 -13.47
N VAL A 42 -13.01 -3.27 -13.77
CA VAL A 42 -12.85 -2.09 -14.64
C VAL A 42 -13.38 -0.83 -13.95
N GLY A 43 -12.86 0.32 -14.34
CA GLY A 43 -13.22 1.63 -13.77
C GLY A 43 -11.99 2.46 -13.42
N GLU A 44 -12.22 3.68 -12.97
CA GLU A 44 -11.16 4.58 -12.51
C GLU A 44 -10.63 4.13 -11.14
N ALA A 45 -9.35 3.80 -11.08
CA ALA A 45 -8.65 3.51 -9.84
C ALA A 45 -8.01 4.79 -9.30
N GLU A 46 -8.02 4.97 -7.97
CA GLU A 46 -7.30 6.06 -7.31
C GLU A 46 -5.80 5.93 -7.60
N VAL A 47 -5.21 6.97 -8.20
CA VAL A 47 -3.77 7.00 -8.48
C VAL A 47 -3.07 7.75 -7.36
N LEU A 48 -2.41 7.00 -6.49
CA LEU A 48 -1.59 7.55 -5.40
C LEU A 48 -0.13 7.74 -5.83
N LEU A 49 0.61 8.47 -5.01
CA LEU A 49 2.02 8.77 -5.22
C LEU A 49 2.91 7.62 -4.71
N PRO A 50 4.05 7.36 -5.36
CA PRO A 50 4.95 6.29 -4.99
C PRO A 50 5.76 6.65 -3.74
N TRP A 51 5.98 5.66 -2.86
CA TRP A 51 6.89 5.81 -1.74
C TRP A 51 8.36 5.74 -2.19
N PRO A 52 9.27 6.57 -1.64
CA PRO A 52 10.69 6.49 -1.99
C PRO A 52 11.34 5.16 -1.58
N CYS A 53 10.81 4.49 -0.56
CA CYS A 53 11.34 3.24 -0.05
C CYS A 53 11.06 2.04 -0.95
N CYS A 54 9.80 1.77 -1.30
CA CYS A 54 9.41 0.57 -2.03
C CYS A 54 8.80 0.84 -3.41
N GLY A 55 8.47 2.09 -3.74
CA GLY A 55 7.84 2.45 -5.01
C GLY A 55 6.33 2.19 -5.09
N HIS A 56 5.74 1.45 -4.13
CA HIS A 56 4.29 1.26 -4.08
C HIS A 56 3.55 2.57 -3.96
N ARG A 57 2.36 2.65 -4.53
CA ARG A 57 1.56 3.88 -4.60
C ARG A 57 0.54 3.93 -3.48
N THR A 58 0.94 4.45 -2.32
CA THR A 58 0.01 4.66 -1.20
C THR A 58 0.13 6.04 -0.53
N LEU A 59 0.98 6.93 -1.06
CA LEU A 59 1.08 8.30 -0.59
C LEU A 59 -0.05 9.16 -1.14
N THR A 60 -0.68 9.92 -0.26
CA THR A 60 -1.78 10.83 -0.58
C THR A 60 -1.31 12.25 -0.82
N GLU A 61 -0.10 12.55 -0.37
CA GLU A 61 0.56 13.85 -0.45
C GLU A 61 1.98 13.66 -0.97
N LEU A 62 2.54 14.72 -1.56
CA LEU A 62 3.88 14.68 -2.11
C LEU A 62 4.91 14.52 -0.98
N TYR A 63 5.80 13.54 -1.13
CA TYR A 63 6.97 13.43 -0.28
C TYR A 63 8.00 14.52 -0.62
N ASP A 64 8.49 15.21 0.40
CA ASP A 64 9.60 16.15 0.30
C ASP A 64 10.65 15.82 1.37
N SER A 65 11.85 15.44 0.91
CA SER A 65 12.96 15.03 1.78
C SER A 65 13.65 16.18 2.50
N VAL A 66 13.44 17.42 2.07
CA VAL A 66 14.03 18.62 2.69
C VAL A 66 13.18 19.07 3.86
N VAL A 67 11.87 19.20 3.66
CA VAL A 67 10.95 19.61 4.75
C VAL A 67 10.42 18.44 5.57
N ARG A 68 10.73 17.19 5.16
CA ARG A 68 10.32 15.94 5.80
C ARG A 68 8.80 15.83 5.92
N THR A 69 8.12 16.07 4.81
CA THR A 69 6.66 15.96 4.71
C THR A 69 6.26 14.78 3.85
N GLY A 70 5.06 14.26 4.08
CA GLY A 70 4.44 13.26 3.21
C GLY A 70 4.42 11.85 3.78
N TYR A 71 5.28 11.47 4.74
CA TYR A 71 5.13 10.23 5.50
C TYR A 71 6.02 10.12 6.75
N ASP A 72 5.57 9.34 7.72
CA ASP A 72 6.39 8.87 8.85
C ASP A 72 6.86 7.42 8.63
N ILE A 73 5.92 6.49 8.37
CA ILE A 73 6.22 5.05 8.22
C ILE A 73 5.45 4.47 7.02
N CYS A 74 6.15 3.73 6.16
CA CYS A 74 5.56 3.06 5.01
C CYS A 74 4.52 2.00 5.40
N ASN A 75 3.29 2.16 4.92
CA ASN A 75 2.19 1.22 5.16
C ASN A 75 2.43 -0.17 4.55
N HIS A 76 3.31 -0.27 3.56
CA HIS A 76 3.62 -1.53 2.88
C HIS A 76 4.91 -2.17 3.44
N CYS A 77 6.05 -1.48 3.30
CA CYS A 77 7.36 -2.05 3.65
C CYS A 77 7.85 -1.69 5.05
N ARG A 78 7.13 -0.84 5.79
CA ARG A 78 7.46 -0.38 7.15
C ARG A 78 8.77 0.42 7.29
N TRP A 79 9.33 0.91 6.19
CA TRP A 79 10.42 1.89 6.23
C TRP A 79 9.97 3.18 6.92
N GLU A 80 10.70 3.61 7.93
CA GLU A 80 10.50 4.87 8.65
C GLU A 80 11.37 5.98 8.02
N ASP A 81 10.81 7.18 7.85
CA ASP A 81 11.59 8.34 7.42
C ASP A 81 12.59 8.74 8.52
N ASP A 82 13.83 8.31 8.38
CA ASP A 82 14.94 8.69 9.26
C ASP A 82 15.81 9.82 8.67
N GLY A 83 15.38 10.41 7.55
CA GLY A 83 16.12 11.44 6.82
C GLY A 83 17.27 10.91 5.96
N ILE A 84 17.50 9.59 5.92
CA ILE A 84 18.50 8.97 5.05
C ILE A 84 17.92 8.80 3.65
N VAL A 85 18.46 9.58 2.70
CA VAL A 85 18.07 9.51 1.28
C VAL A 85 18.86 8.50 0.46
N SER A 86 19.94 7.94 1.03
CA SER A 86 20.80 6.98 0.32
C SER A 86 20.28 5.56 0.43
N ASP A 87 20.07 4.92 -0.73
CA ASP A 87 19.57 3.55 -0.83
C ASP A 87 20.45 2.49 -0.15
N SER A 88 21.76 2.75 -0.05
CA SER A 88 22.76 1.78 0.42
C SER A 88 23.19 1.98 1.87
N VAL A 89 22.76 3.07 2.50
CA VAL A 89 23.16 3.38 3.88
C VAL A 89 22.30 2.57 4.85
N HIS A 90 22.97 1.91 5.78
CA HIS A 90 22.32 1.22 6.87
C HIS A 90 21.89 2.23 7.95
N GLY A 91 20.58 2.44 8.10
CA GLY A 91 20.01 3.29 9.15
C GLY A 91 19.80 2.51 10.46
N SER A 92 20.06 3.14 11.60
CA SER A 92 19.85 2.52 12.92
C SER A 92 18.37 2.33 13.25
N VAL A 93 17.50 3.19 12.73
CA VAL A 93 16.04 3.15 12.90
C VAL A 93 15.46 1.93 12.17
N ASN A 94 15.80 1.81 10.87
CA ASN A 94 15.32 0.74 10.00
C ASN A 94 16.11 -0.58 10.13
N LYS A 95 17.29 -0.56 10.77
CA LYS A 95 18.21 -1.71 10.95
C LYS A 95 18.61 -2.42 9.65
N ALA A 96 18.50 -1.72 8.52
CA ALA A 96 18.81 -2.21 7.18
C ALA A 96 18.94 -1.03 6.21
N ALA A 97 19.50 -1.29 5.03
CA ALA A 97 19.52 -0.35 3.92
C ALA A 97 18.21 -0.43 3.12
N MET A 98 17.82 0.67 2.46
CA MET A 98 16.57 0.73 1.70
C MET A 98 16.54 -0.25 0.53
N SER A 99 17.71 -0.51 -0.07
CA SER A 99 17.89 -1.57 -1.08
C SER A 99 17.48 -2.96 -0.58
N GLN A 100 17.76 -3.29 0.68
CA GLN A 100 17.41 -4.58 1.28
C GLN A 100 15.89 -4.70 1.50
N TYR A 101 15.19 -3.61 1.77
CA TYR A 101 13.72 -3.62 1.83
C TYR A 101 13.12 -3.90 0.45
N ARG A 102 13.64 -3.26 -0.61
CA ARG A 102 13.20 -3.52 -1.99
C ARG A 102 13.45 -4.96 -2.41
N GLU A 103 14.59 -5.53 -2.02
CA GLU A 103 14.92 -6.93 -2.29
C GLU A 103 13.93 -7.88 -1.60
N ARG A 104 13.65 -7.69 -0.31
CA ARG A 104 12.65 -8.49 0.42
C ARG A 104 11.27 -8.50 -0.23
N ILE A 105 10.81 -7.36 -0.76
CA ILE A 105 9.52 -7.26 -1.46
C ILE A 105 9.56 -8.03 -2.78
N ARG A 106 10.68 -7.97 -3.51
CA ARG A 106 10.86 -8.72 -4.77
C ARG A 106 10.88 -10.23 -4.53
N GLU A 107 11.49 -10.66 -3.43
CA GLU A 107 11.59 -12.07 -3.03
C GLU A 107 10.31 -12.59 -2.36
N GLU A 108 9.38 -11.71 -1.96
CA GLU A 108 8.12 -12.12 -1.35
C GLU A 108 7.28 -12.95 -2.33
N SER A 109 6.97 -14.17 -1.90
CA SER A 109 6.17 -15.14 -2.64
C SER A 109 4.67 -14.86 -2.54
N ASN A 110 4.24 -14.14 -1.49
CA ASN A 110 2.86 -13.75 -1.30
C ASN A 110 2.46 -12.67 -2.32
N TYR A 111 1.81 -13.11 -3.40
CA TYR A 111 1.21 -12.25 -4.42
C TYR A 111 0.37 -11.11 -3.82
N PHE A 112 -0.43 -11.42 -2.80
CA PHE A 112 -1.34 -10.43 -2.22
C PHE A 112 -0.62 -9.32 -1.46
N TYR A 113 0.57 -9.62 -0.94
CA TYR A 113 1.43 -8.61 -0.35
C TYR A 113 2.04 -7.72 -1.44
N ARG A 114 2.64 -8.33 -2.46
CA ARG A 114 3.45 -7.63 -3.47
C ARG A 114 2.63 -6.80 -4.46
N GLU A 115 1.44 -7.26 -4.87
CA GLU A 115 0.73 -6.65 -6.01
C GLU A 115 -0.41 -5.71 -5.62
N LYS A 116 -0.72 -5.56 -4.32
CA LYS A 116 -1.89 -4.79 -3.86
C LYS A 116 -1.91 -3.33 -4.34
N TRP A 117 -0.72 -2.73 -4.42
CA TRP A 117 -0.52 -1.32 -4.76
C TRP A 117 0.59 -1.14 -5.80
N SER A 118 0.84 -2.18 -6.63
CA SER A 118 1.88 -2.15 -7.66
C SER A 118 1.51 -1.27 -8.86
#